data_AF-A0A963KY43-F1
#
_entry.id   AF-A0A963KY43-F1
#
_cell.length_a   1.000
_cell.length_b   1.000
_cell.length_c   1.000
_cell.angle_alpha   90.00
_cell.angle_beta   90.00
_cell.angle_gamma   90.00
#
_symmetry.space_group_name_H-M   'P 1'
#
loop_
_entity.id
_entity.type
_entity.pdbx_description
1 polymer ?
#
loop_
_entity_poly.entity_id
_entity_poly.type
_entity_poly.pdbx_seq_one_letter_code
_entity_poly.pdbx_strand_id
1 'polypeptide(L)'
;MTTTDHDSFEKNRHEARQSFTGKSLTDGQFEESWALAGVMERGIKTNGTFHEKLTDYAHAFARSEKFDAIKGETIIRDIFKARYGETMNRMREGLMKREAEVRESGHNLAFNHARNVEHLIQNGETMPFYKAYDRESAEFAQTLGITQAGAKSMMQEAYRAVEKRELYDVGKALEDKFHRPRMEAEKAAREAARDRSRTRSR
;
A
#
# COMPACT_ATOMS: atom_id res chain seq x y z
N MET A 1 11.39 -8.62 7.01
CA MET A 1 11.64 -9.81 6.18
C MET A 1 12.41 -10.78 7.03
N THR A 2 11.76 -11.86 7.47
CA THR A 2 12.44 -12.97 8.15
C THR A 2 13.08 -13.87 7.10
N THR A 3 14.05 -14.72 7.47
CA THR A 3 14.73 -15.65 6.54
C THR A 3 13.74 -16.52 5.76
N THR A 4 12.61 -16.90 6.37
CA THR A 4 11.53 -17.68 5.75
C THR A 4 10.77 -16.94 4.63
N ASP A 5 10.61 -15.61 4.75
CA ASP A 5 9.95 -14.80 3.70
C ASP A 5 10.84 -14.65 2.46
N HIS A 6 12.16 -14.59 2.65
CA HIS A 6 13.10 -14.48 1.54
C HIS A 6 13.15 -15.77 0.70
N ASP A 7 13.17 -16.93 1.36
CA ASP A 7 13.24 -18.23 0.69
C ASP A 7 11.97 -18.51 -0.13
N SER A 8 10.79 -18.14 0.39
CA SER A 8 9.53 -18.27 -0.34
C SER A 8 9.43 -17.32 -1.54
N PHE A 9 9.95 -16.10 -1.43
CA PHE A 9 9.99 -15.15 -2.52
C PHE A 9 10.88 -15.63 -3.68
N GLU A 10 12.11 -16.08 -3.37
CA GLU A 10 13.02 -16.60 -4.39
C GLU A 10 12.52 -17.90 -5.02
N LYS A 11 11.88 -18.76 -4.23
CA LYS A 11 11.21 -19.97 -4.74
C LYS A 11 10.11 -19.61 -5.73
N ASN A 12 9.18 -18.71 -5.37
CA ASN A 12 8.09 -18.31 -6.25
C ASN A 12 8.61 -17.62 -7.51
N ARG A 13 9.71 -16.86 -7.40
CA ARG A 13 10.38 -16.24 -8.55
C ARG A 13 10.96 -17.28 -9.50
N HIS A 14 11.64 -18.28 -8.97
CA HIS A 14 12.15 -19.40 -9.77
C HIS A 14 11.01 -20.16 -10.47
N GLU A 15 9.95 -20.51 -9.74
CA GLU A 15 8.78 -21.19 -10.29
C GLU A 15 8.10 -20.37 -11.41
N ALA A 16 7.92 -19.06 -11.20
CA ALA A 16 7.38 -18.18 -12.22
C ALA A 16 8.29 -18.08 -13.45
N ARG A 17 9.63 -18.02 -13.27
CA ARG A 17 10.58 -18.06 -14.40
C ARG A 17 10.50 -19.37 -15.16
N GLN A 18 10.25 -20.48 -14.48
CA GLN A 18 10.12 -21.81 -15.08
C GLN A 18 8.72 -22.11 -15.65
N SER A 19 7.75 -21.20 -15.48
CA SER A 19 6.42 -21.33 -16.07
C SER A 19 6.44 -21.26 -17.59
N PHE A 20 5.34 -21.67 -18.25
CA PHE A 20 5.21 -21.63 -19.71
C PHE A 20 5.50 -20.23 -20.28
N THR A 21 4.80 -19.23 -19.75
CA THR A 21 4.99 -17.83 -20.15
C THR A 21 6.36 -17.33 -19.72
N GLY A 22 6.79 -17.63 -18.48
CA GLY A 22 8.09 -17.26 -17.94
C GLY A 22 9.25 -17.66 -18.85
N LYS A 23 9.34 -18.92 -19.27
CA LYS A 23 10.42 -19.45 -20.13
C LYS A 23 10.49 -18.79 -21.51
N SER A 24 9.38 -18.26 -22.00
CA SER A 24 9.32 -17.63 -23.32
C SER A 24 9.86 -16.19 -23.35
N LEU A 25 10.09 -15.60 -22.18
CA LEU A 25 10.55 -14.21 -22.04
C LEU A 25 12.07 -14.13 -21.97
N THR A 26 12.62 -13.02 -22.45
CA THR A 26 13.98 -12.61 -22.09
C THR A 26 14.07 -12.32 -20.59
N ASP A 27 15.27 -12.29 -20.03
CA ASP A 27 15.44 -11.96 -18.61
C ASP A 27 14.89 -10.56 -18.29
N GLY A 28 15.13 -9.57 -19.17
CA GLY A 28 14.59 -8.21 -19.01
C GLY A 28 13.06 -8.17 -18.99
N GLN A 29 12.41 -8.84 -19.94
CA GLN A 29 10.95 -8.95 -20.00
C GLN A 29 10.36 -9.66 -18.77
N PHE A 30 11.05 -10.69 -18.28
CA PHE A 30 10.63 -11.40 -17.08
C PHE A 30 10.73 -10.52 -15.83
N GLU A 31 11.86 -9.84 -15.61
CA GLU A 31 12.02 -8.96 -14.44
C GLU A 31 11.02 -7.79 -14.46
N GLU A 32 10.76 -7.21 -15.64
CA GLU A 32 9.77 -6.14 -15.77
C GLU A 32 8.36 -6.66 -15.47
N SER A 33 7.93 -7.75 -16.11
CA SER A 33 6.61 -8.35 -15.83
C SER A 33 6.46 -8.83 -14.38
N TRP A 34 7.54 -9.30 -13.75
CA TRP A 34 7.58 -9.63 -12.32
C TRP A 34 7.34 -8.39 -11.45
N ALA A 35 7.99 -7.26 -11.76
CA ALA A 35 7.77 -6.00 -11.07
C ALA A 35 6.33 -5.50 -11.25
N LEU A 36 5.80 -5.55 -12.48
CA LEU A 36 4.43 -5.16 -12.81
C LEU A 36 3.39 -6.00 -12.07
N ALA A 37 3.61 -7.32 -11.94
CA ALA A 37 2.76 -8.18 -11.11
C ALA A 37 2.69 -7.69 -9.65
N GLY A 38 3.81 -7.22 -9.09
CA GLY A 38 3.84 -6.62 -7.76
C GLY A 38 3.08 -5.28 -7.66
N VAL A 39 3.09 -4.47 -8.72
CA VAL A 39 2.27 -3.25 -8.79
C VAL A 39 0.79 -3.59 -8.82
N MET A 40 0.40 -4.64 -9.56
CA MET A 40 -0.99 -5.10 -9.61
C MET A 40 -1.47 -5.60 -8.25
N GLU A 41 -0.67 -6.43 -7.57
CA GLU A 41 -1.02 -6.96 -6.25
C GLU A 41 -1.23 -5.84 -5.24
N ARG A 42 -0.35 -4.85 -5.23
CA ARG A 42 -0.51 -3.67 -4.39
C ARG A 42 -1.79 -2.91 -4.73
N GLY A 43 -2.09 -2.71 -6.01
CA GLY A 43 -3.34 -2.08 -6.46
C GLY A 43 -4.59 -2.79 -5.92
N ILE A 44 -4.59 -4.13 -6.01
CA ILE A 44 -5.68 -4.98 -5.53
C ILE A 44 -5.81 -4.89 -4.00
N LYS A 45 -4.69 -5.01 -3.26
CA LYS A 45 -4.70 -4.92 -1.79
C LYS A 45 -5.05 -3.53 -1.28
N THR A 46 -4.65 -2.46 -1.97
CA THR A 46 -4.97 -1.09 -1.52
C THR A 46 -6.42 -0.74 -1.83
N ASN A 47 -6.88 -0.92 -3.07
CA ASN A 47 -8.16 -0.36 -3.54
C ASN A 47 -9.12 -1.40 -4.16
N GLY A 48 -8.73 -2.66 -4.29
CA GLY A 48 -9.51 -3.66 -5.01
C GLY A 48 -9.59 -3.40 -6.52
N THR A 49 -8.66 -2.61 -7.09
CA THR A 49 -8.64 -2.25 -8.51
C THR A 49 -7.31 -2.60 -9.16
N PHE A 50 -7.37 -3.02 -10.42
CA PHE A 50 -6.18 -3.32 -11.22
C PHE A 50 -6.37 -3.14 -12.73
N HIS A 51 -7.60 -3.08 -13.24
CA HIS A 51 -7.88 -3.12 -14.69
C HIS A 51 -7.24 -1.95 -15.45
N GLU A 52 -7.49 -0.71 -15.03
CA GLU A 52 -6.91 0.48 -15.67
C GLU A 52 -5.38 0.44 -15.65
N LYS A 53 -4.79 0.18 -14.47
CA LYS A 53 -3.34 0.03 -14.32
C LYS A 53 -2.79 -1.08 -15.22
N LEU A 54 -3.45 -2.22 -15.26
CA LEU A 54 -3.02 -3.34 -16.09
C LEU A 54 -3.01 -2.96 -17.56
N THR A 55 -4.06 -2.29 -18.05
CA THR A 55 -4.11 -1.77 -19.41
C THR A 55 -2.96 -0.79 -19.68
N ASP A 56 -2.77 0.22 -18.81
CA ASP A 56 -1.73 1.23 -18.97
C ASP A 56 -0.32 0.62 -18.98
N TYR A 57 -0.05 -0.29 -18.05
CA TYR A 57 1.25 -0.96 -17.95
C TYR A 57 1.46 -1.98 -19.07
N ALA A 58 0.41 -2.67 -19.54
CA ALA A 58 0.51 -3.57 -20.68
C ALA A 58 0.85 -2.80 -21.96
N HIS A 59 0.22 -1.64 -22.19
CA HIS A 59 0.62 -0.74 -23.26
C HIS A 59 2.05 -0.27 -23.11
N ALA A 60 2.45 0.18 -21.91
CA ALA A 60 3.80 0.65 -21.66
C ALA A 60 4.86 -0.44 -21.91
N PHE A 61 4.61 -1.66 -21.42
CA PHE A 61 5.48 -2.82 -21.55
C PHE A 61 5.64 -3.25 -23.01
N ALA A 62 4.57 -3.21 -23.80
CA ALA A 62 4.61 -3.56 -25.21
C ALA A 62 5.36 -2.54 -26.11
N ARG A 63 5.51 -1.27 -25.68
CA ARG A 63 6.07 -0.20 -26.54
C ARG A 63 7.50 -0.47 -27.01
N SER A 64 8.33 -1.08 -26.18
CA SER A 64 9.74 -1.38 -26.50
C SER A 64 9.94 -2.81 -26.98
N GLU A 65 8.86 -3.59 -27.15
CA GLU A 65 8.91 -5.03 -27.31
C GLU A 65 8.29 -5.50 -28.63
N LYS A 66 8.62 -6.73 -29.03
CA LYS A 66 8.09 -7.35 -30.27
C LYS A 66 6.71 -8.00 -30.08
N PHE A 67 5.89 -7.50 -29.17
CA PHE A 67 4.53 -7.99 -28.92
C PHE A 67 3.56 -6.83 -28.68
N ASP A 68 2.27 -7.08 -28.87
CA ASP A 68 1.21 -6.09 -28.66
C ASP A 68 0.77 -6.00 -27.18
N ALA A 69 -0.04 -4.99 -26.88
CA ALA A 69 -0.55 -4.76 -25.52
C ALA A 69 -1.40 -5.92 -24.99
N ILE A 70 -2.12 -6.65 -25.85
CA ILE A 70 -2.94 -7.81 -25.46
C ILE A 70 -2.05 -8.94 -24.94
N LYS A 71 -0.95 -9.21 -25.66
CA LYS A 71 0.06 -10.16 -25.23
C LYS A 71 0.80 -9.67 -23.99
N GLY A 72 1.11 -8.37 -23.89
CA GLY A 72 1.67 -7.76 -22.69
C GLY A 72 0.79 -7.96 -21.45
N GLU A 73 -0.52 -7.75 -21.58
CA GLU A 73 -1.49 -7.99 -20.50
C GLU A 73 -1.51 -9.46 -20.08
N THR A 74 -1.54 -10.37 -21.06
CA THR A 74 -1.53 -11.82 -20.82
C THR A 74 -0.28 -12.24 -20.05
N ILE A 75 0.89 -11.73 -20.44
CA ILE A 75 2.16 -11.97 -19.75
C ILE A 75 2.08 -11.53 -18.28
N ILE A 76 1.62 -10.30 -18.03
CA ILE A 76 1.52 -9.76 -16.66
C ILE A 76 0.56 -10.61 -15.82
N ARG A 77 -0.59 -11.04 -16.38
CA ARG A 77 -1.57 -11.90 -15.69
C ARG A 77 -1.01 -13.28 -15.36
N ASP A 78 -0.27 -13.90 -16.28
CA ASP A 78 0.33 -15.21 -16.06
C ASP A 78 1.43 -15.17 -15.01
N ILE A 79 2.31 -14.18 -15.09
CA ILE A 79 3.38 -13.97 -14.10
C ILE A 79 2.78 -13.65 -12.72
N PHE A 80 1.71 -12.85 -12.66
CA PHE A 80 0.96 -12.63 -11.42
C PHE A 80 0.44 -13.95 -10.84
N LYS A 81 -0.23 -14.77 -11.65
CA LYS A 81 -0.78 -16.05 -11.20
C LYS A 81 0.31 -17.00 -10.70
N ALA A 82 1.45 -17.04 -11.40
CA ALA A 82 2.59 -17.85 -10.97
C ALA A 82 3.20 -17.34 -9.66
N ARG A 83 3.29 -16.01 -9.49
CA ARG A 83 3.86 -15.37 -8.29
C ARG A 83 3.00 -15.54 -7.04
N TYR A 84 1.68 -15.47 -7.18
CA TYR A 84 0.74 -15.39 -6.05
C TYR A 84 -0.18 -16.61 -5.92
N GLY A 85 -0.14 -17.56 -6.86
CA GLY A 85 -0.94 -18.80 -6.83
C GLY A 85 -2.40 -18.63 -7.26
N GLU A 86 -2.86 -17.40 -7.50
CA GLU A 86 -4.24 -17.10 -7.91
C GLU A 86 -4.31 -15.98 -8.95
N THR A 87 -5.45 -15.84 -9.62
CA THR A 87 -5.65 -14.75 -10.58
C THR A 87 -5.95 -13.44 -9.87
N MET A 88 -5.67 -12.31 -10.53
CA MET A 88 -6.00 -10.97 -10.01
C MET A 88 -7.49 -10.83 -9.62
N ASN A 89 -8.40 -11.41 -10.41
CA ASN A 89 -9.83 -11.40 -10.09
C ASN A 89 -10.15 -12.21 -8.82
N ARG A 90 -9.58 -13.41 -8.69
CA ARG A 90 -9.78 -14.24 -7.48
C ARG A 90 -9.27 -13.55 -6.22
N MET A 91 -8.09 -12.94 -6.29
CA MET A 91 -7.54 -12.17 -5.17
C MET A 91 -8.50 -11.04 -4.78
N ARG A 92 -8.94 -10.23 -5.76
CA ARG A 92 -9.89 -9.13 -5.54
C ARG A 92 -11.19 -9.63 -4.90
N GLU A 93 -11.79 -10.67 -5.47
CA GLU A 93 -13.04 -11.26 -4.97
C GLU A 93 -12.87 -11.81 -3.54
N GLY A 94 -11.73 -12.45 -3.25
CA GLY A 94 -11.39 -12.94 -1.92
C GLY A 94 -11.34 -11.82 -0.89
N LEU A 95 -10.66 -10.71 -1.20
CA LEU A 95 -10.60 -9.55 -0.31
C LEU A 95 -11.98 -8.91 -0.07
N MET A 96 -12.79 -8.77 -1.12
CA MET A 96 -14.14 -8.19 -1.00
C MET A 96 -15.09 -9.09 -0.20
N LYS A 97 -15.02 -10.41 -0.44
CA LYS A 97 -15.78 -11.39 0.34
C LYS A 97 -15.36 -11.33 1.81
N ARG A 98 -14.06 -11.30 2.08
CA ARG A 98 -13.53 -11.23 3.43
C ARG A 98 -13.99 -9.97 4.15
N GLU A 99 -13.98 -8.83 3.46
CA GLU A 99 -14.50 -7.57 4.00
C GLU A 99 -15.95 -7.69 4.43
N ALA A 100 -16.81 -8.28 3.60
CA ALA A 100 -18.22 -8.50 3.94
C ALA A 100 -18.40 -9.40 5.18
N GLU A 101 -17.58 -10.45 5.31
CA GLU A 101 -17.62 -11.39 6.45
C GLU A 101 -17.19 -10.75 7.78
N VAL A 102 -16.20 -9.85 7.75
CA VAL A 102 -15.60 -9.27 8.96
C VAL A 102 -16.17 -7.89 9.32
N ARG A 103 -17.04 -7.31 8.49
CA ARG A 103 -17.50 -5.93 8.67
C ARG A 103 -18.16 -5.68 10.03
N GLU A 104 -19.06 -6.57 10.45
CA GLU A 104 -19.76 -6.43 11.74
C GLU A 104 -18.89 -6.82 12.93
N SER A 105 -18.17 -7.95 12.82
CA SER A 105 -17.34 -8.48 13.92
C SER A 105 -16.05 -7.67 14.13
N GLY A 106 -15.57 -6.96 13.12
CA GLY A 106 -14.36 -6.15 13.15
C GLY A 106 -14.51 -4.76 13.75
N HIS A 107 -15.71 -4.36 14.20
CA HIS A 107 -15.99 -2.99 14.63
C HIS A 107 -15.09 -2.50 15.77
N ASN A 108 -14.92 -3.30 16.82
CA ASN A 108 -14.06 -2.94 17.96
C ASN A 108 -12.59 -2.80 17.54
N LEU A 109 -12.12 -3.67 16.67
CA LEU A 109 -10.75 -3.62 16.16
C LEU A 109 -10.55 -2.39 15.26
N ALA A 110 -11.51 -2.09 14.38
CA ALA A 110 -11.51 -0.89 13.55
C ALA A 110 -11.45 0.39 14.40
N PHE A 111 -12.22 0.45 15.49
CA PHE A 111 -12.18 1.57 16.42
C PHE A 111 -10.81 1.71 17.10
N ASN A 112 -10.21 0.61 17.55
CA ASN A 112 -8.87 0.64 18.16
C ASN A 112 -7.81 1.18 17.19
N HIS A 113 -7.80 0.73 15.93
CA HIS A 113 -6.90 1.28 14.92
C HIS A 113 -7.19 2.76 14.64
N ALA A 114 -8.46 3.17 14.60
CA ALA A 114 -8.81 4.59 14.45
C ALA A 114 -8.29 5.45 15.61
N ARG A 115 -8.34 4.96 16.86
CA ARG A 115 -7.74 5.64 18.03
C ARG A 115 -6.22 5.67 17.97
N ASN A 116 -5.57 4.63 17.44
CA ASN A 116 -4.12 4.63 17.25
C ASN A 116 -3.65 5.70 16.26
N VAL A 117 -4.46 6.08 15.27
CA VAL A 117 -4.17 7.23 14.39
C VAL A 117 -3.95 8.49 15.21
N GLU A 118 -4.80 8.76 16.21
CA GLU A 118 -4.61 9.90 17.10
C GLU A 118 -3.31 9.78 17.91
N HIS A 119 -3.02 8.58 18.41
CA HIS A 119 -1.81 8.33 19.18
C HIS A 119 -0.54 8.65 18.38
N LEU A 120 -0.48 8.24 17.11
CA LEU A 120 0.64 8.51 16.21
C LEU A 120 0.80 10.00 15.84
N ILE A 121 -0.28 10.78 15.91
CA ILE A 121 -0.24 12.23 15.66
C ILE A 121 0.23 12.99 16.91
N GLN A 122 -0.15 12.51 18.09
CA GLN A 122 0.09 13.20 19.36
C GLN A 122 1.44 12.84 20.00
N ASN A 123 1.87 11.58 19.90
CA ASN A 123 2.94 11.03 20.74
C ASN A 123 4.17 10.59 19.92
N GLY A 124 5.31 10.47 20.60
CA GLY A 124 6.55 9.95 20.02
C GLY A 124 7.08 10.78 18.84
N GLU A 125 7.48 10.11 17.77
CA GLU A 125 7.78 10.74 16.47
C GLU A 125 6.45 11.03 15.75
N THR A 126 5.88 12.19 16.06
CA THR A 126 4.58 12.62 15.54
C THR A 126 4.58 12.67 14.02
N MET A 127 3.47 12.25 13.40
CA MET A 127 3.30 12.29 11.94
C MET A 127 1.98 12.98 11.55
N PRO A 128 1.87 13.52 10.33
CA PRO A 128 0.63 14.14 9.87
C PRO A 128 -0.47 13.09 9.68
N PHE A 129 -1.73 13.52 9.71
CA PHE A 129 -2.89 12.63 9.70
C PHE A 129 -2.85 11.62 8.57
N TYR A 130 -2.54 12.06 7.34
CA TYR A 130 -2.55 11.16 6.19
C TYR A 130 -1.55 10.00 6.32
N LYS A 131 -0.38 10.22 6.96
CA LYS A 131 0.60 9.15 7.19
C LYS A 131 0.16 8.20 8.29
N ALA A 132 -0.35 8.74 9.40
CA ALA A 132 -0.88 7.92 10.50
C ALA A 132 -2.05 7.06 10.01
N TYR A 133 -2.98 7.66 9.28
CA TYR A 133 -4.15 6.97 8.74
C TYR A 133 -3.77 5.92 7.70
N ASP A 134 -2.83 6.22 6.80
CA ASP A 134 -2.35 5.24 5.82
C ASP A 134 -1.68 4.04 6.49
N ARG A 135 -0.82 4.28 7.49
CA ARG A 135 -0.15 3.23 8.25
C ARG A 135 -1.14 2.31 8.98
N GLU A 136 -2.01 2.88 9.81
CA GLU A 136 -2.95 2.09 10.62
C GLU A 136 -3.94 1.32 9.75
N SER A 137 -4.42 1.94 8.66
CA SER A 137 -5.31 1.23 7.73
C SER A 137 -4.60 0.10 6.97
N ALA A 138 -3.31 0.25 6.64
CA ALA A 138 -2.54 -0.82 6.00
C ALA A 138 -2.32 -2.00 6.96
N GLU A 139 -1.99 -1.72 8.22
CA GLU A 139 -1.83 -2.75 9.26
C GLU A 139 -3.16 -3.46 9.55
N PHE A 140 -4.25 -2.70 9.66
CA PHE A 140 -5.58 -3.24 9.89
C PHE A 140 -6.06 -4.11 8.72
N ALA A 141 -5.83 -3.66 7.49
CA ALA A 141 -6.17 -4.41 6.28
C ALA A 141 -5.42 -5.75 6.21
N GLN A 142 -4.13 -5.77 6.56
CA GLN A 142 -3.33 -6.99 6.62
C GLN A 142 -3.87 -7.94 7.69
N THR A 143 -4.20 -7.43 8.87
CA THR A 143 -4.73 -8.22 9.99
C THR A 143 -6.02 -8.94 9.63
N LEU A 144 -6.92 -8.27 8.90
CA LEU A 144 -8.22 -8.87 8.53
C LEU A 144 -8.22 -9.58 7.17
N GLY A 145 -7.18 -9.38 6.35
CA GLY A 145 -7.14 -9.89 4.97
C GLY A 145 -8.14 -9.19 4.06
N ILE A 146 -8.27 -7.86 4.17
CA ILE A 146 -9.20 -7.03 3.40
C ILE A 146 -8.44 -5.97 2.59
N THR A 147 -9.16 -5.17 1.80
CA THR A 147 -8.54 -4.03 1.13
C THR A 147 -8.24 -2.91 2.12
N GLN A 148 -7.19 -2.12 1.86
CA GLN A 148 -6.90 -0.93 2.65
C GLN A 148 -8.04 0.11 2.58
N ALA A 149 -8.70 0.24 1.43
CA ALA A 149 -9.90 1.06 1.28
C ALA A 149 -11.04 0.58 2.20
N GLY A 150 -11.28 -0.74 2.27
CA GLY A 150 -12.24 -1.34 3.19
C GLY A 150 -11.89 -1.07 4.66
N ALA A 151 -10.62 -1.25 5.03
CA ALA A 151 -10.11 -0.94 6.36
C ALA A 151 -10.33 0.54 6.73
N LYS A 152 -10.03 1.46 5.81
CA LYS A 152 -10.29 2.92 5.95
C LYS A 152 -11.77 3.20 6.22
N SER A 153 -12.67 2.62 5.42
CA SER A 153 -14.12 2.76 5.61
C SER A 153 -14.56 2.29 6.99
N MET A 154 -14.12 1.09 7.40
CA MET A 154 -14.46 0.51 8.70
C MET A 154 -13.94 1.34 9.86
N MET A 155 -12.71 1.85 9.78
CA MET A 155 -12.14 2.74 10.81
C MET A 155 -12.97 4.02 10.96
N GLN A 156 -13.36 4.66 9.85
CA GLN A 156 -14.19 5.86 9.87
C GLN A 156 -15.58 5.60 10.44
N GLU A 157 -16.23 4.53 9.98
CA GLU A 157 -17.56 4.11 10.45
C GLU A 157 -17.56 3.82 11.96
N ALA A 158 -16.57 3.05 12.43
CA ALA A 158 -16.43 2.69 13.84
C ALA A 158 -16.14 3.90 14.72
N TYR A 159 -15.22 4.76 14.28
CA TYR A 159 -14.91 6.00 14.98
C TYR A 159 -16.13 6.90 15.13
N ARG A 160 -16.86 7.15 14.04
CA ARG A 160 -18.08 7.96 14.07
C ARG A 160 -19.17 7.36 14.94
N ALA A 161 -19.32 6.03 14.94
CA ALA A 161 -20.32 5.36 15.75
C ALA A 161 -20.10 5.60 17.26
N VAL A 162 -18.85 5.61 17.71
CA VAL A 162 -18.47 5.77 19.12
C VAL A 162 -18.31 7.25 19.50
N GLU A 163 -17.51 8.01 18.76
CA GLU A 163 -17.09 9.37 19.11
C GLU A 163 -18.05 10.45 18.61
N LYS A 164 -19.03 10.08 17.77
CA LYS A 164 -19.99 10.99 17.14
C LYS A 164 -19.34 12.15 16.37
N ARG A 165 -18.11 11.93 15.90
CA ARG A 165 -17.28 12.87 15.13
C ARG A 165 -16.57 12.15 14.00
N GLU A 166 -16.14 12.91 13.00
CA GLU A 166 -15.35 12.35 11.90
C GLU A 166 -13.87 12.23 12.28
N LEU A 167 -13.29 11.05 12.01
CA LEU A 167 -11.88 10.75 12.31
C LEU A 167 -10.93 11.75 11.62
N TYR A 168 -11.26 12.18 10.40
CA TYR A 168 -10.49 13.16 9.65
C TYR A 168 -10.39 14.50 10.39
N ASP A 169 -11.52 15.03 10.84
CA ASP A 169 -11.58 16.34 11.50
C ASP A 169 -10.81 16.33 12.82
N VAL A 170 -10.97 15.26 13.61
CA VAL A 170 -10.19 15.07 14.84
C VAL A 170 -8.70 14.98 14.51
N GLY A 171 -8.33 14.14 13.56
CA GLY A 171 -6.95 13.96 13.14
C GLY A 171 -6.28 15.25 12.67
N LYS A 172 -6.98 16.08 11.88
CA LYS A 172 -6.47 17.39 11.44
C LYS A 172 -6.31 18.37 12.60
N ALA A 173 -7.26 18.41 13.52
CA ALA A 173 -7.12 19.25 14.72
C ALA A 173 -5.92 18.84 15.59
N LEU A 174 -5.65 17.54 15.70
CA LEU A 174 -4.49 17.02 16.40
C LEU A 174 -3.18 17.33 15.67
N GLU A 175 -3.15 17.21 14.35
CA GLU A 175 -1.98 17.55 13.54
C GLU A 175 -1.58 19.01 13.76
N ASP A 176 -2.56 19.92 13.74
CA ASP A 176 -2.34 21.35 13.95
C ASP A 176 -1.85 21.66 15.36
N LYS A 177 -2.29 20.88 16.35
CA LYS A 177 -1.90 21.06 17.75
C LYS A 177 -0.53 20.46 18.09
N PHE A 178 -0.18 19.31 17.54
CA PHE A 178 0.97 18.52 17.99
C PHE A 178 2.07 18.33 16.93
N HIS A 179 1.70 18.14 15.67
CA HIS A 179 2.66 17.83 14.61
C HIS A 179 3.20 19.11 13.93
N ARG A 180 2.32 20.02 13.51
CA ARG A 180 2.70 21.25 12.80
C ARG A 180 3.70 22.11 13.59
N PRO A 181 3.51 22.38 14.90
CA PRO A 181 4.46 23.18 15.67
C PRO A 181 5.86 22.57 15.74
N ARG A 182 5.96 21.24 15.83
CA ARG A 182 7.25 20.53 15.84
C ARG A 182 7.98 20.65 14.51
N MET A 183 7.25 20.49 13.40
CA MET A 183 7.81 20.63 12.05
C MET A 183 8.29 22.06 11.79
N GLU A 184 7.54 23.06 12.23
CA GLU A 184 7.95 24.47 12.11
C GLU A 184 9.20 24.78 12.94
N ALA A 185 9.26 24.29 14.19
CA ALA A 185 10.44 24.43 15.04
C ALA A 185 11.68 23.74 14.43
N GLU A 186 11.53 22.54 13.88
CA GLU A 186 12.62 21.81 13.22
C GLU A 186 13.10 22.54 11.95
N LYS A 187 12.17 23.07 11.16
CA LYS A 187 12.49 23.86 9.97
C LYS A 187 13.26 25.13 10.35
N ALA A 188 12.79 25.87 11.34
CA ALA A 188 13.46 27.08 11.83
C ALA A 188 14.86 26.77 12.39
N ALA A 189 15.03 25.65 13.11
CA ALA A 189 16.33 25.23 13.61
C ALA A 189 17.31 24.87 12.48
N ARG A 190 16.82 24.19 11.42
CA ARG A 190 17.62 23.86 10.23
C ARG A 190 18.05 25.11 9.47
N GLU A 191 17.15 26.07 9.31
CA GLU A 191 17.46 27.35 8.66
C GLU A 191 18.50 28.15 9.47
N ALA A 192 18.32 28.27 10.78
CA ALA A 192 19.29 28.92 11.66
C ALA A 192 20.67 28.23 11.66
N ALA A 193 20.72 26.90 11.58
CA ALA A 193 21.97 26.16 11.48
C ALA A 193 22.69 26.40 10.14
N ARG A 194 21.94 26.48 9.03
CA ARG A 194 22.48 26.80 7.69
C ARG A 194 23.04 28.22 7.63
N ASP A 195 22.38 29.18 8.27
CA ASP A 195 22.87 30.56 8.27
C ASP A 195 24.15 30.69 9.10
N ARG A 196 24.25 29.99 10.25
CA ARG A 196 25.49 29.95 11.05
C ARG A 196 26.67 29.32 10.31
N SER A 197 26.45 28.27 9.52
CA SER A 197 27.53 27.64 8.75
C SER A 197 27.99 28.52 7.60
N ARG A 198 27.08 29.26 6.94
CA ARG A 198 27.42 30.24 5.90
C ARG A 198 28.23 31.42 6.43
N THR A 199 27.91 31.93 7.62
CA THR A 199 28.65 33.05 8.23
C THR A 199 30.04 32.65 8.73
N ARG A 200 30.26 31.38 9.12
CA ARG A 200 31.59 30.86 9.52
C ARG A 200 32.53 30.54 8.34
N SER A 201 32.00 30.48 7.13
CA SER A 201 32.75 30.13 5.92
C SER A 201 33.19 31.36 5.11
N ARG A 202 32.94 32.57 5.64
CA ARG A 202 33.36 33.87 5.12
C ARG A 202 34.41 34.46 6.05
#